data_AF-A0A4U7BCY6-F1
#
_entry.id   AF-A0A4U7BCY6-F1
#
_cell.length_a   1.000
_cell.length_b   1.000
_cell.length_c   1.000
_cell.angle_alpha   90.00
_cell.angle_beta   90.00
_cell.angle_gamma   90.00
#
_symmetry.space_group_name_H-M   'P 1'
#
loop_
_entity.id
_entity.type
_entity.pdbx_description
1 polymer ?
#
loop_
_entity_poly.entity_id
_entity_poly.type
_entity_poly.pdbx_seq_one_letter_code
_entity_poly.pdbx_strand_id
1 'polypeptide(L)'
;MHEVARHAIHCKETVGTAIGVVEGILEEWRVWDERPGEEGRETARGLRGHASLLRCLEGRAEALCERLRNEISLAFTAVGQQHSRTSVRIAEGIQSDSASTKTISVLGVIFLPAAVVSSIFSTAFFDVDTVPSAVPGGKARTEWRVADQFWIYWACAIPLTIVTMVVWTVWYYYFLKKKQAGETRSLAQVEVQDNRSLESVEAGWWSKIRSSSPPRSKTI
;
A
#
# COMPACT_ATOMS: atom_id res chain seq x y z
N MET A 1 -10.73 2.59 -20.73
CA MET A 1 -11.90 2.17 -19.94
C MET A 1 -12.91 3.30 -19.72
N HIS A 2 -12.50 4.46 -19.21
CA HIS A 2 -13.42 5.58 -18.96
C HIS A 2 -14.16 6.06 -20.23
N GLU A 3 -13.46 6.20 -21.36
CA GLU A 3 -14.07 6.60 -22.65
C GLU A 3 -15.11 5.61 -23.18
N VAL A 4 -14.89 4.30 -22.99
CA VAL A 4 -15.84 3.25 -23.42
C VAL A 4 -17.08 3.25 -22.54
N ALA A 5 -16.91 3.39 -21.22
CA ALA A 5 -18.03 3.53 -20.29
C ALA A 5 -18.87 4.79 -20.58
N ARG A 6 -18.21 5.92 -20.87
CA ARG A 6 -18.86 7.16 -21.28
C ARG A 6 -19.68 6.97 -22.56
N HIS A 7 -19.09 6.37 -23.60
CA HIS A 7 -19.80 6.10 -24.85
C HIS A 7 -21.00 5.16 -24.66
N ALA A 8 -20.87 4.14 -23.82
CA ALA A 8 -21.97 3.21 -23.54
C ALA A 8 -23.13 3.89 -22.80
N ILE A 9 -22.84 4.75 -21.82
CA ILE A 9 -23.84 5.57 -21.11
C ILE A 9 -24.54 6.52 -22.08
N HIS A 10 -23.77 7.26 -22.88
CA HIS A 10 -24.33 8.21 -23.84
C HIS A 10 -25.17 7.51 -24.92
N CYS A 11 -24.73 6.34 -25.40
CA CYS A 11 -25.50 5.52 -26.34
C CYS A 11 -26.85 5.10 -25.72
N LYS A 12 -26.85 4.64 -24.45
CA LYS A 12 -28.08 4.34 -23.70
C LYS A 12 -29.01 5.57 -23.62
N GLU A 13 -28.49 6.74 -23.25
CA GLU A 13 -29.28 7.98 -23.16
C GLU A 13 -29.86 8.41 -24.52
N THR A 14 -29.07 8.33 -25.59
CA THR A 14 -29.54 8.67 -26.94
C THR A 14 -30.60 7.70 -27.47
N VAL A 15 -30.50 6.41 -27.16
CA VAL A 15 -31.51 5.43 -27.55
C VAL A 15 -32.79 5.62 -26.71
N GLY A 16 -32.67 5.85 -25.40
CA GLY A 16 -33.82 6.14 -24.54
C GLY A 16 -34.59 7.39 -24.97
N THR A 17 -33.88 8.46 -25.33
CA THR A 17 -34.51 9.67 -25.88
C THR A 17 -35.17 9.41 -27.24
N ALA A 18 -34.52 8.63 -28.13
CA ALA A 18 -35.10 8.25 -29.42
C ALA A 18 -36.39 7.42 -29.25
N ILE A 19 -36.43 6.49 -28.29
CA ILE A 19 -37.63 5.72 -27.95
C ILE A 19 -38.73 6.67 -27.49
N GLY A 20 -38.44 7.57 -26.56
CA GLY A 20 -39.41 8.54 -26.05
C GLY A 20 -39.99 9.45 -27.14
N VAL A 21 -39.17 9.88 -28.09
CA VAL A 21 -39.64 10.69 -29.25
C VAL A 21 -40.56 9.86 -30.15
N VAL A 22 -40.18 8.62 -30.46
CA VAL A 22 -40.98 7.73 -31.32
C VAL A 22 -42.31 7.37 -30.66
N GLU A 23 -42.30 7.11 -29.35
CA GLU A 23 -43.51 6.85 -28.57
C GLU A 23 -44.40 8.08 -28.47
N GLY A 24 -43.82 9.27 -28.26
CA GLY A 24 -44.56 10.53 -28.27
C GLY A 24 -45.24 10.81 -29.61
N ILE A 25 -44.55 10.55 -30.73
CA ILE A 25 -45.15 10.68 -32.07
C ILE A 25 -46.30 9.69 -32.24
N LEU A 26 -46.16 8.45 -31.78
CA LEU A 26 -47.23 7.43 -31.84
C LEU A 26 -48.44 7.79 -30.97
N GLU A 27 -48.21 8.38 -29.79
CA GLU A 27 -49.25 8.83 -28.86
C GLU A 27 -50.05 9.99 -29.46
N GLU A 28 -49.35 10.99 -30.02
CA GLU A 28 -49.96 12.16 -30.68
C GLU A 28 -50.78 11.74 -31.90
N TRP A 29 -50.23 10.85 -32.73
CA TRP A 29 -50.94 10.29 -33.89
C TRP A 29 -52.23 9.56 -33.49
N ARG A 30 -52.20 8.85 -32.36
CA ARG A 30 -53.37 8.13 -31.84
C ARG A 30 -54.46 9.09 -31.36
N VAL A 31 -54.10 10.24 -30.80
CA VAL A 31 -55.04 11.25 -30.31
C VAL A 31 -55.66 12.03 -31.47
N TRP A 32 -54.87 12.33 -32.51
CA TRP A 32 -55.33 13.13 -33.64
C TRP A 32 -56.22 12.34 -34.63
N ASP A 33 -55.99 11.03 -34.77
CA ASP A 33 -56.60 10.26 -35.86
C ASP A 33 -57.89 9.52 -35.44
N GLU A 34 -59.05 10.14 -35.68
CA GLU A 34 -60.37 9.52 -35.46
C GLU A 34 -60.71 8.40 -36.47
N ARG A 35 -60.11 8.39 -37.67
CA ARG A 35 -60.26 7.33 -38.71
C ARG A 35 -59.00 7.22 -39.58
N PRO A 36 -58.05 6.36 -39.20
CA PRO A 36 -56.80 6.25 -39.93
C PRO A 36 -56.99 5.71 -41.35
N GLY A 37 -56.51 6.49 -42.32
CA GLY A 37 -56.31 6.03 -43.70
C GLY A 37 -55.39 4.80 -43.78
N GLU A 38 -55.38 4.13 -44.92
CA GLU A 38 -54.54 2.93 -45.11
C GLU A 38 -53.03 3.26 -45.00
N GLU A 39 -52.60 4.37 -45.61
CA GLU A 39 -51.23 4.89 -45.52
C GLU A 39 -50.82 5.25 -44.07
N GLY A 40 -51.76 5.76 -43.28
CA GLY A 40 -51.52 6.10 -41.88
C GLY A 40 -51.27 4.88 -40.99
N ARG A 41 -52.02 3.81 -41.22
CA ARG A 41 -51.82 2.54 -40.50
C ARG A 41 -50.49 1.88 -40.86
N GLU A 42 -50.03 2.00 -42.10
CA GLU A 42 -48.75 1.46 -42.53
C GLU A 42 -47.59 2.22 -41.90
N THR A 43 -47.67 3.56 -41.91
CA THR A 43 -46.66 4.43 -41.27
C THR A 43 -46.57 4.18 -39.77
N ALA A 44 -47.71 4.06 -39.07
CA ALA A 44 -47.75 3.75 -37.63
C ALA A 44 -47.20 2.36 -37.31
N ARG A 45 -47.36 1.36 -38.20
CA ARG A 45 -46.74 0.03 -38.02
C ARG A 45 -45.23 0.09 -38.19
N GLY A 46 -44.74 0.80 -39.20
CA GLY A 46 -43.30 1.01 -39.40
C GLY A 46 -42.65 1.69 -38.19
N LEU A 47 -43.33 2.72 -37.67
CA LEU A 47 -42.85 3.48 -36.51
C LEU A 47 -42.82 2.64 -35.23
N ARG A 48 -43.83 1.77 -35.01
CA ARG A 48 -43.79 0.75 -33.92
C ARG A 48 -42.67 -0.27 -34.11
N GLY A 49 -42.37 -0.65 -35.36
CA GLY A 49 -41.23 -1.51 -35.68
C GLY A 49 -39.90 -0.86 -35.32
N HIS A 50 -39.73 0.43 -35.62
CA HIS A 50 -38.53 1.17 -35.19
C HIS A 50 -38.45 1.30 -33.66
N ALA A 51 -39.56 1.54 -32.97
CA ALA A 51 -39.61 1.60 -31.51
C ALA A 51 -39.13 0.28 -30.87
N SER A 52 -39.57 -0.87 -31.40
CA SER A 52 -39.17 -2.17 -30.86
C SER A 52 -37.69 -2.49 -31.10
N LEU A 53 -37.13 -2.09 -32.26
CA LEU A 53 -35.70 -2.19 -32.53
C LEU A 53 -34.87 -1.32 -31.60
N LEU A 54 -35.31 -0.08 -31.36
CA LEU A 54 -34.64 0.83 -30.43
C LEU A 54 -34.67 0.28 -28.99
N ARG A 55 -35.81 -0.24 -28.53
CA ARG A 55 -35.91 -0.92 -27.22
C ARG A 55 -34.97 -2.13 -27.10
N CYS A 56 -34.80 -2.89 -28.18
CA CYS A 56 -33.83 -3.99 -28.20
C CYS A 56 -32.39 -3.49 -28.08
N LEU A 57 -32.04 -2.40 -28.78
CA LEU A 57 -30.73 -1.76 -28.66
C LEU A 57 -30.49 -1.20 -27.26
N GLU A 58 -31.51 -0.62 -26.64
CA GLU A 58 -31.45 -0.12 -25.26
C GLU A 58 -31.09 -1.24 -24.28
N GLY A 59 -31.82 -2.37 -24.31
CA GLY A 59 -31.54 -3.50 -23.45
C GLY A 59 -30.14 -4.10 -23.67
N ARG A 60 -29.64 -4.09 -24.91
CA ARG A 60 -28.26 -4.50 -25.22
C ARG A 60 -27.22 -3.52 -24.67
N ALA A 61 -27.46 -2.22 -24.79
CA ALA A 61 -26.58 -1.19 -24.25
C ALA A 61 -26.51 -1.25 -22.72
N GLU A 62 -27.64 -1.51 -22.07
CA GLU A 62 -27.74 -1.69 -20.61
C GLU A 62 -26.96 -2.92 -20.14
N ALA A 63 -27.17 -4.08 -20.79
CA ALA A 63 -26.40 -5.29 -20.48
C ALA A 63 -24.89 -5.10 -20.66
N LEU A 64 -24.46 -4.34 -21.69
CA LEU A 64 -23.05 -4.04 -21.91
C LEU A 64 -22.47 -3.12 -20.82
N CYS A 65 -23.24 -2.13 -20.37
CA CYS A 65 -22.84 -1.26 -19.25
C CYS A 65 -22.65 -2.05 -17.95
N GLU A 66 -23.61 -2.92 -17.63
CA GLU A 66 -23.57 -3.78 -16.43
C GLU A 66 -22.33 -4.69 -16.45
N ARG A 67 -22.07 -5.33 -17.60
CA ARG A 67 -20.93 -6.20 -17.79
C ARG A 67 -19.60 -5.45 -17.68
N LEU A 68 -19.46 -4.30 -18.35
CA LEU A 68 -18.26 -3.46 -18.24
C LEU A 68 -18.00 -3.05 -16.80
N ARG A 69 -19.05 -2.69 -16.06
CA ARG A 69 -18.94 -2.32 -14.64
C ARG A 69 -18.43 -3.48 -13.79
N ASN A 70 -18.94 -4.69 -14.03
CA ASN A 70 -18.49 -5.90 -13.34
C ASN A 70 -17.03 -6.24 -13.68
N GLU A 71 -16.65 -6.20 -14.95
CA GLU A 71 -15.27 -6.45 -15.40
C GLU A 71 -14.29 -5.41 -14.83
N ILE A 72 -14.66 -4.13 -14.76
CA ILE A 72 -13.84 -3.08 -14.13
C ILE A 72 -13.65 -3.35 -12.63
N SER A 73 -14.72 -3.71 -11.92
CA SER A 73 -14.67 -4.03 -10.49
C SER A 73 -13.76 -5.24 -10.21
N LEU A 74 -13.89 -6.28 -11.04
CA LEU A 74 -13.04 -7.47 -10.95
C LEU A 74 -11.58 -7.14 -11.24
N ALA A 75 -11.32 -6.37 -12.30
CA ALA A 75 -9.97 -5.94 -12.66
C ALA A 75 -9.33 -5.09 -11.56
N PHE A 76 -10.09 -4.16 -10.95
CA PHE A 76 -9.59 -3.35 -9.85
C PHE A 76 -9.21 -4.19 -8.63
N THR A 77 -10.07 -5.16 -8.28
CA THR A 77 -9.79 -6.09 -7.17
C THR A 77 -8.57 -6.95 -7.48
N ALA A 78 -8.44 -7.47 -8.70
CA ALA A 78 -7.29 -8.26 -9.14
C ALA A 78 -5.98 -7.44 -9.12
N VAL A 79 -6.02 -6.18 -9.57
CA VAL A 79 -4.89 -5.26 -9.53
C VAL A 79 -4.52 -4.92 -8.08
N GLY A 80 -5.49 -4.73 -7.19
CA GLY A 80 -5.24 -4.55 -5.76
C GLY A 80 -4.56 -5.76 -5.12
N GLN A 81 -4.99 -6.97 -5.48
CA GLN A 81 -4.35 -8.22 -5.06
C GLN A 81 -2.91 -8.32 -5.60
N GLN A 82 -2.70 -7.94 -6.86
CA GLN A 82 -1.37 -7.92 -7.46
C GLN A 82 -0.47 -6.90 -6.74
N HIS A 83 -0.91 -5.67 -6.53
CA HIS A 83 -0.14 -4.65 -5.79
C HIS A 83 0.21 -5.11 -4.38
N SER A 84 -0.71 -5.78 -3.69
CA SER A 84 -0.45 -6.35 -2.36
C SER A 84 0.66 -7.39 -2.42
N ARG A 85 0.62 -8.31 -3.40
CA ARG A 85 1.68 -9.30 -3.61
C ARG A 85 3.02 -8.66 -3.96
N THR A 86 3.03 -7.63 -4.82
CA THR A 86 4.26 -6.91 -5.16
C THR A 86 4.81 -6.16 -3.95
N SER A 87 3.95 -5.54 -3.15
CA SER A 87 4.34 -4.86 -1.91
C SER A 87 4.95 -5.83 -0.90
N VAL A 88 4.40 -7.03 -0.75
CA VAL A 88 5.00 -8.09 0.08
C VAL A 88 6.38 -8.47 -0.43
N ARG A 89 6.56 -8.71 -1.74
CA ARG A 89 7.88 -9.00 -2.31
C ARG A 89 8.88 -7.86 -2.16
N ILE A 90 8.42 -6.61 -2.29
CA ILE A 90 9.24 -5.42 -2.05
C ILE A 90 9.65 -5.37 -0.58
N ALA A 91 8.72 -5.64 0.35
CA ALA A 91 9.03 -5.68 1.78
C ALA A 91 10.03 -6.81 2.12
N GLU A 92 9.91 -7.98 1.51
CA GLU A 92 10.88 -9.07 1.62
C GLU A 92 12.27 -8.66 1.08
N GLY A 93 12.31 -7.97 -0.07
CA GLY A 93 13.54 -7.42 -0.64
C GLY A 93 14.17 -6.32 0.23
N ILE A 94 13.35 -5.46 0.84
CA ILE A 94 13.83 -4.45 1.81
C ILE A 94 14.32 -5.13 3.09
N GLN A 95 13.69 -6.22 3.53
CA GLN A 95 14.12 -6.97 4.71
C GLN A 95 15.49 -7.60 4.51
N SER A 96 15.78 -8.13 3.31
CA SER A 96 17.11 -8.64 2.97
C SER A 96 18.13 -7.50 2.79
N ASP A 97 17.77 -6.40 2.13
CA ASP A 97 18.62 -5.22 1.99
C ASP A 97 18.94 -4.55 3.34
N SER A 98 18.01 -4.62 4.29
CA SER A 98 18.21 -4.14 5.66
C SER A 98 19.40 -4.82 6.37
N ALA A 99 19.83 -6.01 5.95
CA ALA A 99 21.05 -6.62 6.48
C ALA A 99 22.30 -5.80 6.12
N SER A 100 22.39 -5.33 4.88
CA SER A 100 23.47 -4.45 4.40
C SER A 100 23.42 -3.08 5.08
N THR A 101 22.23 -2.50 5.26
CA THR A 101 22.04 -1.23 5.96
C THR A 101 22.40 -1.33 7.45
N LYS A 102 22.16 -2.48 8.08
CA LYS A 102 22.62 -2.73 9.47
C LYS A 102 24.14 -2.72 9.55
N THR A 103 24.83 -3.32 8.59
CA THR A 103 26.30 -3.35 8.55
C THR A 103 26.91 -1.96 8.46
N ILE A 104 26.41 -1.09 7.57
CA ILE A 104 26.95 0.28 7.45
C ILE A 104 26.71 1.10 8.74
N SER A 105 25.58 0.86 9.41
CA SER A 105 25.26 1.48 10.70
C SER A 105 26.21 1.00 11.81
N VAL A 106 26.55 -0.30 11.83
CA VAL A 106 27.53 -0.87 12.77
C VAL A 106 28.90 -0.25 12.55
N LEU A 107 29.34 -0.10 11.30
CA LEU A 107 30.60 0.58 10.96
C LEU A 107 30.60 2.02 11.50
N GLY A 108 29.52 2.78 11.29
CA GLY A 108 29.40 4.16 11.79
C GLY A 108 29.52 4.26 13.32
N VAL A 109 28.90 3.33 14.05
CA VAL A 109 28.96 3.26 15.51
C VAL A 109 30.36 2.90 16.03
N ILE A 110 31.13 2.11 15.27
CA ILE A 110 32.53 1.78 15.61
C ILE A 110 33.47 2.94 15.28
N PHE A 111 33.29 3.58 14.12
CA PHE A 111 34.19 4.62 13.64
C PHE A 111 34.00 5.98 14.32
N LEU A 112 32.78 6.33 14.75
CA LEU A 112 32.52 7.59 15.47
C LEU A 112 33.37 7.78 16.74
N PRO A 113 33.36 6.85 17.71
CA PRO A 113 34.19 6.97 18.91
C PRO A 113 35.68 6.86 18.58
N ALA A 114 36.07 6.00 17.64
CA ALA A 114 37.46 5.90 17.19
C ALA A 114 37.97 7.20 16.55
N ALA A 115 37.12 7.91 15.79
CA ALA A 115 37.45 9.18 15.17
C ALA A 115 37.60 10.31 16.20
N VAL A 116 36.73 10.37 17.21
CA VAL A 116 36.83 11.34 18.31
C VAL A 116 38.11 11.13 19.10
N VAL A 117 38.43 9.87 19.42
CA VAL A 117 39.69 9.50 20.08
C VAL A 117 40.88 9.91 19.21
N SER A 118 40.90 9.54 17.93
CA SER A 118 41.95 9.92 16.98
C SER A 118 42.15 11.44 16.89
N SER A 119 41.07 12.21 16.86
CA SER A 119 41.14 13.68 16.79
C SER A 119 41.71 14.31 18.07
N ILE A 120 41.33 13.82 19.25
CA ILE A 120 41.85 14.32 20.54
C ILE A 120 43.33 13.98 20.69
N PHE A 121 43.71 12.76 20.30
CA PHE A 121 45.11 12.35 20.35
C PHE A 121 45.98 13.02 19.28
N SER A 122 45.43 13.36 18.11
CA SER A 122 46.16 14.11 17.08
C SER A 122 46.57 15.51 17.52
N THR A 123 45.85 16.13 18.46
CA THR A 123 46.17 17.47 18.99
C THR A 123 46.94 17.41 20.30
N ALA A 124 46.73 16.37 21.13
CA ALA A 124 47.39 16.23 22.44
C ALA A 124 48.79 15.60 22.40
N PHE A 125 49.19 14.90 21.32
CA PHE A 125 50.49 14.20 21.25
C PHE A 125 51.68 15.07 20.82
N PHE A 126 51.45 16.29 20.34
CA PHE A 126 52.51 17.18 19.87
C PHE A 126 52.71 18.33 20.84
N ASP A 127 53.44 18.11 21.93
CA ASP A 127 54.04 19.21 22.67
C ASP A 127 55.48 19.39 22.18
N VAL A 128 55.73 20.51 21.49
CA VAL A 128 57.05 20.85 20.97
C VAL A 128 57.69 21.78 21.99
N ASP A 129 58.35 21.19 22.98
CA ASP A 129 59.20 21.95 23.90
C ASP A 129 60.43 22.46 23.13
N THR A 130 60.48 23.76 22.91
CA THR A 130 61.68 24.45 22.41
C THR A 130 62.59 24.74 23.58
N VAL A 131 63.49 23.81 23.91
CA VAL A 131 64.49 24.04 24.97
C VAL A 131 65.42 25.17 24.50
N PRO A 132 65.48 26.33 25.20
CA PRO A 132 66.45 27.36 24.85
C PRO A 132 67.84 26.85 25.26
N SER A 133 68.74 26.71 24.29
CA SER A 133 70.14 26.33 24.53
C SER A 133 70.76 27.28 25.54
N ALA A 134 71.25 26.76 26.67
CA ALA A 134 71.97 27.50 27.71
C ALA A 134 73.37 28.02 27.26
N VAL A 135 73.64 28.06 25.95
CA VAL A 135 74.87 28.55 25.35
C VAL A 135 74.53 29.70 24.39
N PRO A 136 75.08 30.92 24.59
CA PRO A 136 74.86 32.04 23.67
C PRO A 136 75.41 31.68 22.28
N GLY A 137 74.53 31.50 21.30
CA GLY A 137 74.88 31.17 19.90
C GLY A 137 74.63 29.73 19.44
N GLY A 138 74.09 28.85 20.28
CA GLY A 138 73.73 27.47 19.89
C GLY A 138 72.33 27.39 19.25
N LYS A 139 72.21 26.77 18.06
CA LYS A 139 70.92 26.50 17.40
C LYS A 139 69.96 25.78 18.36
N ALA A 140 68.74 26.29 18.49
CA ALA A 140 67.67 25.64 19.26
C ALA A 140 67.45 24.22 18.73
N ARG A 141 67.52 23.23 19.63
CA ARG A 141 67.29 21.83 19.27
C ARG A 141 65.83 21.51 19.61
N THR A 142 65.03 21.25 18.58
CA THR A 142 63.66 20.75 18.73
C THR A 142 63.72 19.27 19.06
N GLU A 143 63.47 18.91 20.31
CA GLU A 143 63.38 17.52 20.74
C GLU A 143 61.90 17.11 20.75
N TRP A 144 61.51 16.25 19.81
CA TRP A 144 60.16 15.70 19.76
C TRP A 144 60.01 14.65 20.87
N ARG A 145 59.64 15.09 22.07
CA ARG A 145 59.27 14.16 23.15
C ARG A 145 57.85 13.66 22.90
N VAL A 146 57.74 12.46 22.35
CA VAL A 146 56.48 11.71 22.41
C VAL A 146 56.14 11.54 23.89
N ALA A 147 55.07 12.18 24.37
CA ALA A 147 54.68 12.13 25.77
C ALA A 147 54.52 10.67 26.23
N ASP A 148 55.05 10.33 27.40
CA ASP A 148 55.04 9.01 28.05
C ASP A 148 53.63 8.50 28.43
N GLN A 149 52.60 9.17 27.90
CA GLN A 149 51.17 9.01 28.18
C GLN A 149 50.46 8.15 27.12
N PHE A 150 51.21 7.42 26.27
CA PHE A 150 50.65 6.47 25.29
C PHE A 150 49.74 5.41 25.93
N TRP A 151 49.89 5.15 27.22
CA TRP A 151 49.01 4.26 27.97
C TRP A 151 47.58 4.82 28.16
N ILE A 152 47.42 6.15 28.14
CA ILE A 152 46.11 6.82 28.29
C ILE A 152 45.22 6.59 27.04
N TYR A 153 45.83 6.36 25.87
CA TYR A 153 45.14 5.96 24.65
C TYR A 153 44.39 4.64 24.85
N TRP A 154 45.09 3.60 25.33
CA TRP A 154 44.49 2.30 25.61
C TRP A 154 43.50 2.38 26.78
N ALA A 155 43.79 3.20 27.79
CA ALA A 155 42.91 3.41 28.94
C ALA A 155 41.58 4.09 28.57
N CYS A 156 41.50 4.85 27.48
CA CYS A 156 40.26 5.50 27.03
C CYS A 156 39.59 4.74 25.87
N ALA A 157 40.38 4.22 24.92
CA ALA A 157 39.87 3.51 23.75
C ALA A 157 39.21 2.16 24.10
N ILE A 158 39.80 1.38 25.03
CA ILE A 158 39.24 0.09 25.45
C ILE A 158 37.87 0.26 26.15
N PRO A 159 37.71 1.10 27.17
CA PRO A 159 36.39 1.26 27.79
C PRO A 159 35.38 1.90 26.85
N LEU A 160 35.80 2.84 25.99
CA LEU A 160 34.88 3.43 25.01
C LEU A 160 34.36 2.38 24.03
N THR A 161 35.23 1.52 23.48
CA THR A 161 34.81 0.41 22.60
C THR A 161 33.91 -0.61 23.30
N ILE A 162 34.22 -0.95 24.56
CA ILE A 162 33.37 -1.83 25.38
C ILE A 162 32.00 -1.20 25.61
N VAL A 163 31.93 0.09 25.95
CA VAL A 163 30.65 0.80 26.16
C VAL A 163 29.83 0.79 24.89
N THR A 164 30.43 1.05 23.72
CA THR A 164 29.68 1.01 22.45
C THR A 164 29.18 -0.40 22.11
N MET A 165 29.99 -1.44 22.33
CA MET A 165 29.58 -2.85 22.18
C MET A 165 28.46 -3.23 23.14
N VAL A 166 28.54 -2.81 24.41
CA VAL A 166 27.54 -3.10 25.44
C VAL A 166 26.23 -2.37 25.13
N VAL A 167 26.26 -1.09 24.77
CA VAL A 167 25.07 -0.33 24.39
C VAL A 167 24.40 -0.96 23.17
N TRP A 168 25.18 -1.40 22.18
CA TRP A 168 24.65 -2.07 20.99
C TRP A 168 24.05 -3.44 21.29
N THR A 169 24.75 -4.29 22.04
CA THR A 169 24.24 -5.63 22.39
C THR A 169 22.99 -5.55 23.26
N VAL A 170 22.97 -4.63 24.23
CA VAL A 170 21.79 -4.36 25.06
C VAL A 170 20.65 -3.84 24.18
N TRP A 171 20.87 -2.85 23.31
CA TRP A 171 19.83 -2.33 22.43
C TRP A 171 19.31 -3.39 21.46
N TYR A 172 20.19 -4.16 20.82
CA TYR A 172 19.82 -5.27 19.95
C TYR A 172 18.99 -6.31 20.69
N TYR A 173 19.45 -6.75 21.87
CA TYR A 173 18.71 -7.72 22.69
C TYR A 173 17.34 -7.20 23.12
N TYR A 174 17.24 -5.95 23.58
CA TYR A 174 15.96 -5.32 23.94
C TYR A 174 15.03 -5.13 22.73
N PHE A 175 15.58 -4.74 21.57
CA PHE A 175 14.80 -4.49 20.36
C PHE A 175 14.27 -5.80 19.75
N LEU A 176 15.08 -6.87 19.75
CA LEU A 176 14.63 -8.18 19.30
C LEU A 176 13.56 -8.77 20.24
N LYS A 177 13.73 -8.63 21.56
CA LYS A 177 12.74 -9.11 22.53
C LYS A 177 11.41 -8.36 22.42
N LYS A 178 11.45 -7.04 22.16
CA LYS A 178 10.24 -6.24 21.92
C LYS A 178 9.54 -6.59 20.61
N LYS A 179 10.28 -6.85 19.53
CA LYS A 179 9.68 -7.25 18.24
C LYS A 179 8.94 -8.58 18.36
N GLN A 180 9.55 -9.58 19.00
CA GLN A 180 8.90 -10.89 19.16
C GLN A 180 7.65 -10.81 20.04
N ALA A 181 7.70 -10.12 21.17
CA ALA A 181 6.53 -9.97 22.05
C ALA A 181 5.38 -9.19 21.39
N GLY A 182 5.69 -8.23 20.51
CA GLY A 182 4.71 -7.50 19.72
C GLY A 182 4.07 -8.37 18.63
N GLU A 183 4.89 -9.14 17.90
CA GLU A 183 4.45 -9.97 16.78
C GLU A 183 3.57 -11.15 17.24
N THR A 184 3.91 -11.79 18.36
CA THR A 184 3.07 -12.86 18.93
C THR A 184 1.71 -12.34 19.40
N ARG A 185 1.67 -11.12 19.97
CA ARG A 185 0.41 -10.47 20.35
C ARG A 185 -0.43 -10.07 19.13
N SER A 186 0.19 -9.58 18.06
CA SER A 186 -0.55 -9.23 16.84
C SER A 186 -1.11 -10.46 16.14
N LEU A 187 -0.35 -11.56 16.06
CA LEU A 187 -0.83 -12.82 15.47
C LEU A 187 -1.99 -13.42 16.27
N ALA A 188 -1.87 -13.48 17.60
CA ALA A 188 -2.95 -13.94 18.47
C ALA A 188 -4.21 -13.05 18.33
N GLN A 189 -4.04 -11.73 18.17
CA GLN A 189 -5.17 -10.82 17.99
C GLN A 189 -5.83 -10.97 16.62
N VAL A 190 -5.05 -11.21 15.55
CA VAL A 190 -5.58 -11.49 14.21
C VAL A 190 -6.36 -12.79 14.19
N GLU A 191 -5.85 -13.84 14.82
CA GLU A 191 -6.52 -15.14 14.90
C GLU A 191 -7.84 -15.06 15.70
N VAL A 192 -7.86 -14.32 16.82
CA VAL A 192 -9.09 -14.05 17.59
C VAL A 192 -10.11 -13.24 16.78
N GLN A 193 -9.64 -12.26 16.00
CA GLN A 193 -10.50 -11.42 15.16
C GLN A 193 -11.11 -12.22 14.00
N ASP A 194 -10.29 -13.05 13.34
CA ASP A 194 -10.72 -13.93 12.26
C ASP A 194 -11.77 -14.92 12.76
N ASN A 195 -11.50 -15.62 13.87
CA ASN A 195 -12.45 -16.56 14.46
C ASN A 195 -13.78 -15.90 14.81
N ARG A 196 -13.75 -14.69 15.40
CA ARG A 196 -14.98 -13.92 15.68
C ARG A 196 -15.72 -13.51 14.41
N SER A 197 -15.00 -13.20 13.34
CA SER A 197 -15.60 -12.83 12.06
C SER A 197 -16.30 -14.02 11.39
N LEU A 198 -15.69 -15.21 11.45
CA LEU A 198 -16.27 -16.45 10.97
C LEU A 198 -17.53 -16.81 11.75
N GLU A 199 -17.49 -16.74 13.10
CA GLU A 199 -18.66 -16.99 13.94
C GLU A 199 -19.83 -16.01 13.64
N SER A 200 -19.52 -14.74 13.39
CA SER A 200 -20.52 -13.73 12.98
C SER A 200 -21.17 -14.07 11.65
N VAL A 201 -20.35 -14.46 10.65
CA VAL A 201 -20.82 -14.85 9.32
C VAL A 201 -21.65 -16.12 9.41
N GLU A 202 -21.18 -17.14 10.13
CA GLU A 202 -21.91 -18.39 10.34
C GLU A 202 -23.25 -18.15 11.05
N ALA A 203 -23.28 -17.36 12.12
CA ALA A 203 -24.52 -17.01 12.80
C ALA A 203 -25.54 -16.33 11.87
N GLY A 204 -25.05 -15.41 11.02
CA GLY A 204 -25.85 -14.78 9.97
C GLY A 204 -26.41 -15.79 8.96
N TRP A 205 -25.56 -16.69 8.46
CA TRP A 205 -25.95 -17.75 7.54
C TRP A 205 -26.99 -18.71 8.14
N TRP A 206 -26.78 -19.18 9.37
CA TRP A 206 -27.70 -20.10 10.06
C TRP A 206 -29.05 -19.45 10.41
N SER A 207 -29.07 -18.15 10.70
CA SER A 207 -30.34 -17.41 10.90
C SER A 207 -31.16 -17.38 9.62
N LYS A 208 -30.51 -17.14 8.47
CA LYS A 208 -31.16 -17.09 7.16
C LYS A 208 -31.72 -18.45 6.74
N ILE A 209 -30.95 -19.53 6.93
CA ILE A 209 -31.38 -20.91 6.63
C ILE A 209 -32.60 -21.33 7.47
N ARG A 210 -32.63 -21.00 8.76
CA ARG A 210 -33.80 -21.27 9.62
C ARG A 210 -35.04 -20.49 9.19
N SER A 211 -34.87 -19.26 8.71
CA SER A 211 -35.99 -18.45 8.21
C SER A 211 -36.55 -18.91 6.85
N SER A 212 -35.75 -19.62 6.04
CA SER A 212 -36.14 -20.11 4.71
C SER A 212 -36.65 -21.55 4.69
N SER A 213 -36.87 -22.16 5.85
CA SER A 213 -37.35 -23.55 5.95
C SER A 213 -38.84 -23.62 5.52
N PRO A 214 -39.22 -24.39 4.49
CA PRO A 214 -40.61 -24.50 4.07
C PRO A 214 -41.46 -25.23 5.12
N PRO A 215 -42.76 -24.90 5.27
CA PRO A 215 -43.62 -25.56 6.24
C PRO A 215 -43.75 -27.05 5.89
N ARG A 216 -43.39 -27.89 6.85
CA ARG A 216 -43.52 -29.34 6.82
C ARG A 216 -44.99 -29.69 6.54
N SER A 217 -45.30 -30.22 5.35
CA SER A 217 -46.67 -30.63 5.03
C SER A 217 -47.08 -31.74 6.01
N LYS A 218 -48.20 -31.51 6.71
CA LYS A 218 -48.83 -32.54 7.52
C LYS A 218 -49.56 -33.46 6.55
N THR A 219 -49.02 -34.64 6.33
CA THR A 219 -49.73 -35.77 5.71
C THR A 219 -50.68 -36.38 6.73
N ILE A 220 -51.97 -36.08 6.62
CA ILE A 220 -53.11 -36.99 6.89
C ILE A 220 -54.22 -36.60 5.92
#